data_AF-A0A1F6RY58-F1
#
_entry.id   AF-A0A1F6RY58-F1
#
_cell.length_a   1.000
_cell.length_b   1.000
_cell.length_c   1.000
_cell.angle_alpha   90.00
_cell.angle_beta   90.00
_cell.angle_gamma   90.00
#
_symmetry.space_group_name_H-M   'P 1'
#
loop_
_entity.id
_entity.type
_entity.pdbx_description
1 polymer ?
#
loop_
_entity_poly.entity_id
_entity_poly.type
_entity_poly.pdbx_seq_one_letter_code
_entity_poly.pdbx_strand_id
1 'polypeptide(L)'
;MIFRRKKLRVAIVAPVFGDTGGPEVVVQNLTNALLKKGVDVTLFAPTDWKTEARHISTLEKSLWRMQNFKDLTQIMIRNYIAAAHVKVLNHQNEFDVIHLHLQRHAYAIAANVKKPCLLSFHSGFTKLELDMIKSTGIATVALSKTQRGKNKTTAVIHNGVPVDKIKPSYDKGKYLVAIGRLNNQKGIDKAIQIARQSNKKLLIFGRIGISEKRQSYFGKKIAPFLDGEKIILMKEVPNKKIFGYIRKAEALLFPIRKPEVCPMAVAEALACGTPVIGTNVGPLPEMLKSKKVGFLSNNINSLIKAAKNTEQFDRKACRKYAEKHFDSSIMAGKYIQLYKKIVREYNRKQYSANFVLKPDENFC
;
A
#
# COMPACT_ATOMS: atom_id res chain seq x y z
N MET A 1 42.54 8.09 3.06
CA MET A 1 41.29 8.89 2.96
C MET A 1 40.12 7.95 2.70
N ILE A 2 39.31 7.64 3.72
CA ILE A 2 38.16 6.74 3.55
C ILE A 2 37.08 7.50 2.77
N PHE A 3 36.91 7.18 1.48
CA PHE A 3 35.77 7.68 0.69
C PHE A 3 34.46 7.20 1.34
N ARG A 4 33.86 8.02 2.21
CA ARG A 4 32.49 7.81 2.67
C ARG A 4 31.61 7.80 1.42
N ARG A 5 31.09 6.62 1.05
CA ARG A 5 30.09 6.50 -0.03
C ARG A 5 28.97 7.50 0.26
N LYS A 6 28.73 8.42 -0.66
CA LYS A 6 27.66 9.42 -0.57
C LYS A 6 26.34 8.68 -0.36
N LYS A 7 25.59 9.06 0.68
CA LYS A 7 24.25 8.50 0.95
C LYS A 7 23.35 8.77 -0.25
N LEU A 8 22.52 7.79 -0.61
CA LEU A 8 21.50 7.96 -1.65
C LEU A 8 20.44 8.93 -1.13
N ARG A 9 20.16 9.99 -1.89
CA ARG A 9 19.17 11.03 -1.55
C ARG A 9 17.89 10.80 -2.32
N VAL A 10 16.78 10.56 -1.61
CA VAL A 10 15.49 10.18 -2.19
C VAL A 10 14.42 11.17 -1.76
N ALA A 11 13.71 11.75 -2.73
CA ALA A 11 12.44 12.42 -2.46
C ALA A 11 11.30 11.41 -2.49
N ILE A 12 10.53 11.31 -1.40
CA ILE A 12 9.28 10.53 -1.35
C ILE A 12 8.12 11.51 -1.41
N VAL A 13 7.27 11.41 -2.43
CA VAL A 13 6.13 12.31 -2.63
C VAL A 13 4.83 11.61 -2.28
N ALA A 14 4.28 11.97 -1.12
CA ALA A 14 3.15 11.30 -0.49
C ALA A 14 1.79 11.79 -1.02
N PRO A 15 0.73 10.97 -0.88
CA PRO A 15 -0.64 11.43 -1.10
C PRO A 15 -1.04 12.58 -0.16
N VAL A 16 -1.90 13.48 -0.65
CA VAL A 16 -2.35 14.68 0.08
C VAL A 16 -3.51 14.45 1.05
N PHE A 17 -4.06 13.23 1.10
CA PHE A 17 -5.36 13.00 1.73
C PHE A 17 -5.32 12.84 3.26
N GLY A 18 -4.24 12.30 3.83
CA GLY A 18 -4.14 12.03 5.27
C GLY A 18 -2.99 11.09 5.56
N ASP A 19 -3.00 10.41 6.71
CA ASP A 19 -1.95 9.50 7.15
C ASP A 19 -2.45 8.09 7.48
N THR A 20 -3.75 7.82 7.27
CA THR A 20 -4.41 6.59 7.70
C THR A 20 -4.89 5.70 6.56
N GLY A 21 -4.86 6.18 5.32
CA GLY A 21 -5.23 5.36 4.17
C GLY A 21 -4.12 4.40 3.75
N GLY A 22 -4.49 3.39 2.97
CA GLY A 22 -3.54 2.37 2.50
C GLY A 22 -2.28 2.96 1.85
N PRO A 23 -2.40 3.81 0.81
CA PRO A 23 -1.25 4.45 0.19
C PRO A 23 -0.39 5.27 1.17
N GLU A 24 -1.04 6.00 2.07
CA GLU A 24 -0.41 6.89 3.04
C GLU A 24 0.39 6.11 4.09
N VAL A 25 -0.17 5.00 4.59
CA VAL A 25 0.52 4.12 5.53
C VAL A 25 1.68 3.39 4.85
N VAL A 26 1.54 2.99 3.58
CA VAL A 26 2.64 2.39 2.81
C VAL A 26 3.79 3.37 2.67
N VAL A 27 3.52 4.64 2.36
CA VAL A 27 4.53 5.70 2.29
C VAL A 27 5.26 5.84 3.62
N GLN A 28 4.53 5.93 4.75
CA GLN A 28 5.15 6.00 6.07
C GLN A 28 6.03 4.78 6.36
N ASN A 29 5.55 3.56 6.07
CA ASN A 29 6.32 2.34 6.28
C ASN A 29 7.59 2.31 5.44
N LEU A 30 7.51 2.74 4.16
CA LEU A 30 8.65 2.81 3.26
C LEU A 30 9.66 3.86 3.73
N THR A 31 9.22 5.10 3.99
CA THR A 31 10.07 6.19 4.48
C THR A 31 10.84 5.79 5.73
N ASN A 32 10.15 5.26 6.74
CA ASN A 32 10.77 4.83 7.99
C ASN A 32 11.79 3.70 7.76
N ALA A 33 11.47 2.73 6.89
CA ALA A 33 12.39 1.62 6.60
C ALA A 33 13.60 2.05 5.76
N LEU A 34 13.46 3.05 4.87
CA LEU A 34 14.56 3.65 4.12
C LEU A 34 15.52 4.40 5.05
N LEU A 35 14.98 5.22 5.98
CA LEU A 35 15.78 5.92 7.00
C LEU A 35 16.59 4.94 7.85
N LYS A 36 15.95 3.88 8.36
CA LYS A 36 16.64 2.80 9.12
C LYS A 36 17.76 2.12 8.32
N LYS A 37 17.69 2.13 6.99
CA LYS A 37 18.73 1.60 6.09
C LYS A 37 19.78 2.63 5.66
N GLY A 38 19.77 3.83 6.26
CA GLY A 38 20.75 4.87 6.02
C GLY A 38 20.58 5.65 4.72
N VAL A 39 19.39 5.56 4.10
CA VAL A 39 19.02 6.42 2.96
C VAL A 39 18.71 7.81 3.49
N ASP A 40 19.17 8.84 2.78
CA ASP A 40 18.81 10.23 3.06
C ASP A 40 17.45 10.50 2.40
N VAL A 41 16.40 10.62 3.21
CA VAL A 41 15.02 10.72 2.72
C VAL A 41 14.44 12.08 3.08
N THR A 42 13.89 12.75 2.06
CA THR A 42 13.00 13.90 2.25
C THR A 42 11.58 13.51 1.86
N LEU A 43 10.66 13.68 2.80
CA LEU A 43 9.23 13.43 2.61
C LEU A 43 8.52 14.73 2.20
N PHE A 44 7.85 14.69 1.05
CA PHE A 44 6.90 15.71 0.60
C PHE A 44 5.50 15.25 0.98
N ALA A 45 4.92 15.86 2.02
CA ALA A 45 3.61 15.49 2.56
C ALA A 45 2.96 16.70 3.25
N PRO A 46 1.63 16.70 3.46
CA PRO A 46 0.97 17.72 4.28
C PRO A 46 1.64 17.91 5.65
N THR A 47 1.60 19.13 6.20
CA THR A 47 2.29 19.51 7.45
C THR A 47 1.90 18.62 8.64
N ASP A 48 0.67 18.11 8.64
CA ASP A 48 0.11 17.34 9.74
C ASP A 48 0.46 15.84 9.71
N TRP A 49 1.37 15.42 8.82
CA TRP A 49 2.03 14.12 8.86
C TRP A 49 3.13 14.09 9.91
N LYS A 50 3.22 12.99 10.66
CA LYS A 50 4.33 12.77 11.61
C LYS A 50 5.43 11.93 10.96
N THR A 51 6.65 12.45 10.90
CA THR A 51 7.79 11.77 10.30
C THR A 51 9.11 12.14 10.97
N GLU A 52 10.09 11.23 10.92
CA GLU A 52 11.48 11.47 11.30
C GLU A 52 12.34 11.91 10.09
N ALA A 53 11.80 11.81 8.87
CA ALA A 53 12.47 12.29 7.66
C ALA A 53 12.53 13.82 7.64
N ARG A 54 13.46 14.39 6.85
CA ARG A 54 13.34 15.80 6.47
C ARG A 54 11.98 15.98 5.80
N HIS A 55 11.22 16.98 6.22
CA HIS A 55 9.82 17.15 5.81
C HIS A 55 9.66 18.46 5.04
N ILE A 56 9.21 18.37 3.79
CA ILE A 56 8.77 19.52 3.00
C ILE A 56 7.25 19.49 2.94
N SER A 57 6.63 20.51 3.52
CA SER A 57 5.17 20.61 3.54
C SER A 57 4.62 20.81 2.13
N THR A 58 3.73 19.93 1.69
CA THR A 58 3.01 20.08 0.42
C THR A 58 1.72 20.88 0.56
N LEU A 59 1.04 20.73 1.70
CA LEU A 59 -0.19 21.43 2.07
C LEU A 59 -0.14 21.73 3.57
N GLU A 60 -0.81 22.79 4.00
CA GLU A 60 -0.93 23.11 5.44
C GLU A 60 -1.64 22.01 6.23
N LYS A 61 -2.61 21.34 5.60
CA LYS A 61 -3.39 20.27 6.23
C LYS A 61 -3.71 19.18 5.23
N SER A 62 -3.76 17.93 5.68
CA SER A 62 -4.25 16.82 4.87
C SER A 62 -5.72 17.00 4.50
N LEU A 63 -6.11 16.61 3.28
CA LEU A 63 -7.48 16.84 2.78
C LEU A 63 -8.56 16.27 3.73
N TRP A 64 -8.40 15.05 4.26
CA TRP A 64 -9.40 14.43 5.17
C TRP A 64 -9.58 15.16 6.50
N ARG A 65 -8.65 16.06 6.85
CA ARG A 65 -8.69 16.83 8.10
C ARG A 65 -9.09 18.29 7.84
N MET A 66 -9.34 18.69 6.59
CA MET A 66 -9.91 19.98 6.25
C MET A 66 -11.39 20.02 6.65
N GLN A 67 -11.86 21.14 7.20
CA GLN A 67 -13.24 21.30 7.64
C GLN A 67 -14.22 21.21 6.46
N ASN A 68 -13.87 21.83 5.33
CA ASN A 68 -14.63 21.85 4.09
C ASN A 68 -14.37 20.64 3.17
N PHE A 69 -13.75 19.55 3.66
CA PHE A 69 -13.41 18.39 2.82
C PHE A 69 -14.61 17.84 2.04
N LYS A 70 -15.80 17.86 2.65
CA LYS A 70 -17.04 17.36 2.03
C LYS A 70 -17.50 18.23 0.86
N ASP A 71 -17.11 19.49 0.84
CA ASP A 71 -17.50 20.47 -0.18
C ASP A 71 -16.49 20.53 -1.34
N LEU A 72 -15.36 19.81 -1.21
CA LEU A 72 -14.34 19.77 -2.25
C LEU A 72 -14.83 18.97 -3.46
N THR A 73 -14.91 19.64 -4.60
CA THR A 73 -15.13 18.97 -5.89
C THR A 73 -13.89 18.19 -6.32
N GLN A 74 -14.06 17.27 -7.28
CA GLN A 74 -12.93 16.53 -7.84
C GLN A 74 -11.89 17.45 -8.52
N ILE A 75 -12.33 18.58 -9.07
CA ILE A 75 -11.44 19.59 -9.66
C ILE A 75 -10.60 20.27 -8.58
N MET A 76 -11.20 20.63 -7.45
CA MET A 76 -10.47 21.21 -6.31
C MET A 76 -9.45 20.22 -5.75
N ILE A 77 -9.84 18.96 -5.55
CA ILE A 77 -8.93 17.88 -5.10
C ILE A 77 -7.76 17.74 -6.09
N ARG A 78 -8.01 17.81 -7.40
CA ARG A 78 -6.98 17.78 -8.43
C ARG A 78 -6.00 18.95 -8.29
N ASN A 79 -6.48 20.16 -8.02
CA ASN A 79 -5.64 21.33 -7.85
C ASN A 79 -4.70 21.18 -6.63
N TYR A 80 -5.19 20.65 -5.51
CA TYR A 80 -4.33 20.34 -4.35
C TYR A 80 -3.26 19.30 -4.67
N ILE A 81 -3.60 18.26 -5.44
CA ILE A 81 -2.63 17.25 -5.90
C ILE A 81 -1.57 17.90 -6.80
N ALA A 82 -1.98 18.76 -7.74
CA ALA A 82 -1.07 19.48 -8.62
C ALA A 82 -0.13 20.42 -7.85
N ALA A 83 -0.67 21.18 -6.88
CA ALA A 83 0.14 22.06 -6.03
C ALA A 83 1.21 21.28 -5.24
N ALA A 84 0.85 20.13 -4.67
CA ALA A 84 1.80 19.26 -3.98
C ALA A 84 2.92 18.75 -4.91
N HIS A 85 2.58 18.44 -6.15
CA HIS A 85 3.49 18.03 -7.20
C HIS A 85 4.46 19.14 -7.62
N VAL A 86 3.97 20.37 -7.84
CA VAL A 86 4.80 21.51 -8.26
C VAL A 86 5.90 21.82 -7.25
N LYS A 87 5.66 21.66 -5.95
CA LYS A 87 6.70 21.88 -4.93
C LYS A 87 7.95 21.03 -5.14
N VAL A 88 7.82 19.83 -5.72
CA VAL A 88 8.95 18.95 -6.02
C VAL A 88 9.90 19.59 -7.03
N LEU A 89 9.38 20.39 -7.98
CA LEU A 89 10.19 21.04 -9.02
C LEU A 89 11.21 22.01 -8.43
N ASN A 90 10.86 22.71 -7.35
CA ASN A 90 11.75 23.69 -6.69
C ASN A 90 12.91 23.03 -5.94
N HIS A 91 12.75 21.76 -5.55
CA HIS A 91 13.72 21.04 -4.73
C HIS A 91 14.43 19.90 -5.49
N GLN A 92 14.12 19.71 -6.79
CA GLN A 92 14.55 18.53 -7.55
C GLN A 92 16.07 18.30 -7.53
N ASN A 93 16.88 19.36 -7.48
CA ASN A 93 18.34 19.26 -7.51
C ASN A 93 18.96 18.69 -6.23
N GLU A 94 18.19 18.59 -5.14
CA GLU A 94 18.63 18.03 -3.87
C GLU A 94 18.69 16.49 -3.89
N PHE A 95 18.05 15.85 -4.88
CA PHE A 95 17.80 14.41 -4.88
C PHE A 95 18.51 13.68 -6.02
N ASP A 96 18.83 12.40 -5.77
CA ASP A 96 19.33 11.49 -6.80
C ASP A 96 18.17 10.82 -7.54
N VAL A 97 17.04 10.59 -6.85
CA VAL A 97 15.82 10.01 -7.42
C VAL A 97 14.57 10.57 -6.72
N ILE A 98 13.50 10.74 -7.50
CA ILE A 98 12.19 11.20 -7.01
C ILE A 98 11.19 10.04 -7.10
N HIS A 99 10.54 9.69 -6.00
CA HIS A 99 9.58 8.60 -5.94
C HIS A 99 8.18 9.11 -5.62
N LEU A 100 7.30 9.00 -6.61
CA LEU A 100 5.93 9.48 -6.62
C LEU A 100 4.97 8.40 -6.12
N HIS A 101 4.08 8.78 -5.20
CA HIS A 101 2.91 7.98 -4.79
C HIS A 101 1.57 8.66 -5.15
N LEU A 102 1.62 9.89 -5.69
CA LEU A 102 0.50 10.62 -6.28
C LEU A 102 0.37 10.27 -7.77
N GLN A 103 -0.64 9.46 -8.10
CA GLN A 103 -0.58 8.64 -9.32
C GLN A 103 -1.07 9.31 -10.61
N ARG A 104 -2.23 9.98 -10.56
CA ARG A 104 -2.96 10.38 -11.78
C ARG A 104 -2.37 11.58 -12.53
N HIS A 105 -1.34 12.22 -11.98
CA HIS A 105 -0.65 13.36 -12.61
C HIS A 105 0.87 13.23 -12.50
N ALA A 106 1.35 12.02 -12.22
CA ALA A 106 2.79 11.75 -12.11
C ALA A 106 3.52 12.06 -13.42
N TYR A 107 2.86 11.90 -14.57
CA TYR A 107 3.41 12.23 -15.88
C TYR A 107 3.81 13.71 -15.98
N ALA A 108 3.02 14.63 -15.43
CA ALA A 108 3.30 16.05 -15.49
C ALA A 108 4.59 16.40 -14.74
N ILE A 109 4.85 15.76 -13.60
CA ILE A 109 6.11 15.95 -12.87
C ILE A 109 7.26 15.22 -13.54
N ALA A 110 7.05 13.98 -13.96
CA ALA A 110 8.07 13.19 -14.63
C ALA A 110 8.63 13.87 -15.89
N ALA A 111 7.76 14.54 -16.66
CA ALA A 111 8.15 15.27 -17.87
C ALA A 111 8.94 16.56 -17.58
N ASN A 112 8.85 17.13 -16.38
CA ASN A 112 9.40 18.44 -16.05
C ASN A 112 10.58 18.41 -15.05
N VAL A 113 10.92 17.23 -14.51
CA VAL A 113 12.09 17.08 -13.63
C VAL A 113 13.33 16.64 -14.41
N LYS A 114 14.48 17.17 -14.02
CA LYS A 114 15.82 16.81 -14.51
C LYS A 114 16.45 15.66 -13.71
N LYS A 115 15.64 14.91 -12.96
CA LYS A 115 16.07 13.77 -12.15
C LYS A 115 15.27 12.54 -12.52
N PRO A 116 15.82 11.34 -12.36
CA PRO A 116 15.05 10.14 -12.62
C PRO A 116 13.89 10.02 -11.64
N CYS A 117 12.73 9.63 -12.17
CA CYS A 117 11.51 9.42 -11.40
C CYS A 117 11.12 7.94 -11.31
N LEU A 118 10.46 7.60 -10.21
CA LEU A 118 9.79 6.33 -9.96
C LEU A 118 8.34 6.59 -9.57
N LEU A 119 7.40 5.78 -10.05
CA LEU A 119 5.99 5.82 -9.66
C LEU A 119 5.52 4.46 -9.13
N SER A 120 4.99 4.44 -7.90
CA SER A 120 4.31 3.25 -7.35
C SER A 120 2.79 3.35 -7.52
N PHE A 121 2.20 2.29 -8.05
CA PHE A 121 0.78 2.22 -8.37
C PHE A 121 -0.07 1.80 -7.15
N HIS A 122 -0.90 2.69 -6.60
CA HIS A 122 -1.85 2.34 -5.52
C HIS A 122 -3.31 2.19 -5.97
N SER A 123 -3.58 2.38 -7.26
CA SER A 123 -4.88 2.14 -7.90
C SER A 123 -4.69 1.54 -9.30
N GLY A 124 -5.81 1.19 -9.93
CA GLY A 124 -5.82 0.88 -11.37
C GLY A 124 -5.68 2.15 -12.20
N PHE A 125 -5.34 1.96 -13.47
CA PHE A 125 -5.23 3.01 -14.48
C PHE A 125 -6.02 2.61 -15.72
N THR A 126 -6.55 3.61 -16.41
CA THR A 126 -7.01 3.46 -17.80
C THR A 126 -5.81 3.26 -18.73
N LYS A 127 -6.05 2.78 -19.95
CA LYS A 127 -5.00 2.65 -20.97
C LYS A 127 -4.34 4.01 -21.26
N LEU A 128 -5.16 5.05 -21.46
CA LEU A 128 -4.69 6.41 -21.71
C LEU A 128 -3.79 6.94 -20.58
N GLU A 129 -4.19 6.76 -19.31
CA GLU A 129 -3.37 7.19 -18.17
C GLU A 129 -2.02 6.46 -18.14
N LEU A 130 -1.98 5.15 -18.44
CA LEU A 130 -0.73 4.39 -18.47
C LEU A 130 0.17 4.82 -19.63
N ASP A 131 -0.39 5.10 -20.79
CA ASP A 131 0.38 5.51 -21.98
C ASP A 131 1.01 6.90 -21.76
N MET A 132 0.26 7.84 -21.18
CA MET A 132 0.79 9.15 -20.76
C MET A 132 1.89 9.04 -19.70
N ILE A 133 1.75 8.13 -18.73
CA ILE A 133 2.79 7.90 -17.73
C ILE A 133 4.05 7.36 -18.41
N LYS A 134 3.93 6.35 -19.26
CA LYS A 134 5.08 5.69 -19.89
C LYS A 134 5.81 6.58 -20.88
N SER A 135 5.12 7.48 -21.59
CA SER A 135 5.77 8.39 -22.55
C SER A 135 6.82 9.30 -21.91
N THR A 136 6.73 9.55 -20.60
CA THR A 136 7.71 10.34 -19.85
C THR A 136 9.01 9.60 -19.51
N GLY A 137 9.08 8.29 -19.77
CA GLY A 137 10.22 7.46 -19.39
C GLY A 137 10.34 7.18 -17.88
N ILE A 138 9.32 7.55 -17.08
CA ILE A 138 9.28 7.26 -15.64
C ILE A 138 9.35 5.75 -15.37
N ALA A 139 10.16 5.35 -14.39
CA ALA A 139 10.15 3.99 -13.91
C ALA A 139 8.84 3.70 -13.16
N THR A 140 8.26 2.51 -13.32
CA THR A 140 6.95 2.18 -12.74
C THR A 140 7.01 0.91 -11.90
N VAL A 141 6.28 0.91 -10.79
CA VAL A 141 6.20 -0.22 -9.85
C VAL A 141 4.75 -0.61 -9.65
N ALA A 142 4.44 -1.86 -10.01
CA ALA A 142 3.24 -2.51 -9.54
C ALA A 142 3.49 -3.10 -8.13
N LEU A 143 2.46 -3.08 -7.29
CA LEU A 143 2.54 -3.59 -5.92
C LEU A 143 2.16 -5.06 -5.81
N SER A 144 1.75 -5.69 -6.92
CA SER A 144 1.49 -7.13 -7.05
C SER A 144 1.62 -7.57 -8.51
N LYS A 145 1.83 -8.87 -8.78
CA LYS A 145 1.78 -9.35 -10.17
C LYS A 145 0.35 -9.28 -10.71
N THR A 146 -0.65 -9.43 -9.85
CA THR A 146 -2.06 -9.22 -10.20
C THR A 146 -2.29 -7.80 -10.71
N GLN A 147 -1.82 -6.78 -10.00
CA GLN A 147 -1.94 -5.39 -10.46
C GLN A 147 -1.14 -5.14 -11.74
N ARG A 148 0.06 -5.72 -11.84
CA ARG A 148 0.87 -5.62 -13.06
C ARG A 148 0.09 -6.13 -14.26
N GLY A 149 -0.56 -7.29 -14.15
CA GLY A 149 -1.27 -7.92 -15.25
C GLY A 149 -0.36 -8.03 -16.49
N LYS A 150 -0.83 -7.53 -17.63
CA LYS A 150 -0.06 -7.49 -18.89
C LYS A 150 0.83 -6.24 -19.03
N ASN A 151 0.83 -5.33 -18.06
CA ASN A 151 1.61 -4.11 -18.14
C ASN A 151 3.11 -4.38 -17.92
N LYS A 152 3.94 -3.80 -18.78
CA LYS A 152 5.40 -3.77 -18.59
C LYS A 152 5.76 -2.70 -17.56
N THR A 153 5.74 -3.05 -16.28
CA THR A 153 6.30 -2.22 -15.21
C THR A 153 7.79 -2.53 -15.00
N THR A 154 8.55 -1.54 -14.51
CA THR A 154 9.97 -1.69 -14.20
C THR A 154 10.22 -2.74 -13.12
N ALA A 155 9.34 -2.79 -12.10
CA ALA A 155 9.40 -3.80 -11.06
C ALA A 155 8.01 -4.18 -10.51
N VAL A 156 7.99 -5.25 -9.70
CA VAL A 156 6.88 -5.62 -8.83
C VAL A 156 7.42 -5.68 -7.39
N ILE A 157 6.93 -4.80 -6.52
CA ILE A 157 7.37 -4.71 -5.12
C ILE A 157 6.15 -4.66 -4.22
N HIS A 158 5.90 -5.74 -3.47
CA HIS A 158 4.83 -5.79 -2.47
C HIS A 158 5.02 -4.74 -1.38
N ASN A 159 3.89 -4.27 -0.85
CA ASN A 159 3.86 -3.44 0.34
C ASN A 159 4.42 -4.20 1.53
N GLY A 160 5.16 -3.49 2.39
CA GLY A 160 5.67 -3.99 3.65
C GLY A 160 5.00 -3.32 4.85
N VAL A 161 4.99 -4.05 5.96
CA VAL A 161 4.49 -3.62 7.28
C VAL A 161 5.66 -3.62 8.27
N PRO A 162 5.65 -2.77 9.32
CA PRO A 162 6.72 -2.71 10.29
C PRO A 162 6.60 -3.88 11.26
N VAL A 163 7.02 -5.07 10.82
CA VAL A 163 6.85 -6.34 11.55
C VAL A 163 7.52 -6.27 12.93
N ASP A 164 8.65 -5.57 13.05
CA ASP A 164 9.34 -5.26 14.31
C ASP A 164 8.47 -4.48 15.31
N LYS A 165 7.55 -3.64 14.84
CA LYS A 165 6.63 -2.84 15.68
C LYS A 165 5.30 -3.55 15.96
N ILE A 166 5.03 -4.69 15.33
CA ILE A 166 3.79 -5.46 15.51
C ILE A 166 4.04 -6.58 16.51
N LYS A 167 3.36 -6.56 17.65
CA LYS A 167 3.44 -7.62 18.67
C LYS A 167 2.57 -8.83 18.28
N PRO A 168 3.15 -10.01 18.04
CA PRO A 168 2.38 -11.22 17.74
C PRO A 168 1.69 -11.81 18.98
N SER A 169 0.77 -12.75 18.78
CA SER A 169 0.30 -13.69 19.80
C SER A 169 0.16 -15.08 19.19
N TYR A 170 0.58 -16.09 19.94
CA TYR A 170 0.53 -17.49 19.55
C TYR A 170 -0.55 -18.28 20.29
N ASP A 171 -1.35 -17.57 21.10
CA ASP A 171 -2.45 -18.16 21.85
C ASP A 171 -3.60 -18.54 20.91
N LYS A 172 -4.49 -19.42 21.38
CA LYS A 172 -5.72 -19.73 20.65
C LYS A 172 -6.55 -18.46 20.46
N GLY A 173 -6.93 -18.19 19.22
CA GLY A 173 -7.78 -17.06 18.88
C GLY A 173 -9.19 -17.20 19.45
N LYS A 174 -9.92 -16.08 19.56
CA LYS A 174 -11.25 -16.02 20.20
C LYS A 174 -12.40 -15.74 19.23
N TYR A 175 -12.09 -15.21 18.06
CA TYR A 175 -13.07 -14.75 17.06
C TYR A 175 -12.41 -14.62 15.68
N LEU A 176 -13.22 -14.54 14.65
CA LEU A 176 -12.80 -14.14 13.31
C LEU A 176 -12.79 -12.62 13.20
N VAL A 177 -11.96 -12.08 12.31
CA VAL A 177 -11.96 -10.65 11.98
C VAL A 177 -12.14 -10.43 10.48
N ALA A 178 -12.86 -9.39 10.09
CA ALA A 178 -12.92 -8.89 8.71
C ALA A 178 -12.57 -7.40 8.71
N ILE A 179 -11.63 -7.00 7.84
CA ILE A 179 -11.07 -5.65 7.83
C ILE A 179 -11.10 -5.06 6.43
N GLY A 180 -11.70 -3.88 6.30
CA GLY A 180 -11.68 -3.11 5.06
C GLY A 180 -12.93 -2.27 4.86
N ARG A 181 -12.95 -1.50 3.77
CA ARG A 181 -14.13 -0.71 3.40
C ARG A 181 -15.35 -1.62 3.22
N LEU A 182 -16.47 -1.29 3.86
CA LEU A 182 -17.73 -2.01 3.67
C LEU A 182 -18.28 -1.67 2.29
N ASN A 183 -17.96 -2.52 1.31
CA ASN A 183 -18.43 -2.44 -0.06
C ASN A 183 -18.44 -3.86 -0.69
N ASN A 184 -19.13 -4.00 -1.82
CA ASN A 184 -19.28 -5.30 -2.49
C ASN A 184 -17.93 -5.97 -2.85
N GLN A 185 -16.91 -5.18 -3.18
CA GLN A 185 -15.58 -5.69 -3.53
C GLN A 185 -14.91 -6.42 -2.36
N LYS A 186 -15.05 -5.92 -1.12
CA LYS A 186 -14.40 -6.50 0.07
C LYS A 186 -15.07 -7.77 0.59
N GLY A 187 -16.30 -8.06 0.20
CA GLY A 187 -16.94 -9.34 0.55
C GLY A 187 -17.37 -9.49 2.00
N ILE A 188 -17.65 -8.40 2.71
CA ILE A 188 -18.00 -8.48 4.15
C ILE A 188 -19.25 -9.33 4.39
N ASP A 189 -20.22 -9.32 3.48
CA ASP A 189 -21.38 -10.22 3.51
C ASP A 189 -21.00 -11.70 3.42
N LYS A 190 -19.96 -12.06 2.64
CA LYS A 190 -19.40 -13.42 2.65
C LYS A 190 -18.70 -13.73 3.96
N ALA A 191 -18.00 -12.76 4.56
CA ALA A 191 -17.37 -12.96 5.86
C ALA A 191 -18.42 -13.25 6.95
N ILE A 192 -19.55 -12.55 6.93
CA ILE A 192 -20.71 -12.82 7.79
C ILE A 192 -21.26 -14.22 7.53
N GLN A 193 -21.45 -14.62 6.27
CA GLN A 193 -21.91 -15.97 5.93
C GLN A 193 -20.95 -17.05 6.48
N ILE A 194 -19.65 -16.86 6.29
CA ILE A 194 -18.62 -17.77 6.82
C ILE A 194 -18.73 -17.88 8.34
N ALA A 195 -18.78 -16.76 9.05
CA ALA A 195 -18.86 -16.73 10.50
C ALA A 195 -20.13 -17.40 11.04
N ARG A 196 -21.29 -17.09 10.46
CA ARG A 196 -22.58 -17.69 10.87
C ARG A 196 -22.57 -19.21 10.65
N GLN A 197 -22.16 -19.68 9.48
CA GLN A 197 -22.18 -21.11 9.14
C GLN A 197 -21.03 -21.91 9.77
N SER A 198 -19.98 -21.24 10.26
CA SER A 198 -18.95 -21.84 11.12
C SER A 198 -19.26 -21.74 12.62
N ASN A 199 -20.38 -21.11 13.00
CA ASN A 199 -20.73 -20.79 14.38
C ASN A 199 -19.61 -20.07 15.15
N LYS A 200 -18.95 -19.12 14.49
CA LYS A 200 -17.86 -18.32 15.05
C LYS A 200 -18.29 -16.87 15.24
N LYS A 201 -17.77 -16.23 16.28
CA LYS A 201 -17.88 -14.78 16.47
C LYS A 201 -17.06 -14.04 15.39
N LEU A 202 -17.59 -12.95 14.86
CA LEU A 202 -16.95 -12.09 13.85
C LEU A 202 -16.94 -10.63 14.32
N LEU A 203 -15.76 -10.03 14.31
CA LEU A 203 -15.59 -8.59 14.46
C LEU A 203 -15.30 -7.95 13.10
N ILE A 204 -16.10 -6.96 12.72
CA ILE A 204 -16.00 -6.25 11.44
C ILE A 204 -15.42 -4.86 11.67
N PHE A 205 -14.30 -4.56 11.02
CA PHE A 205 -13.63 -3.26 11.08
C PHE A 205 -13.65 -2.56 9.71
N GLY A 206 -14.14 -1.32 9.69
CA GLY A 206 -14.06 -0.45 8.52
C GLY A 206 -15.19 0.58 8.40
N ARG A 207 -14.99 1.56 7.50
CA ARG A 207 -16.01 2.60 7.19
C ARG A 207 -17.15 2.02 6.37
N ILE A 208 -18.38 2.47 6.59
CA ILE A 208 -19.53 2.25 5.71
C ILE A 208 -19.45 3.11 4.44
N GLY A 209 -18.98 4.35 4.55
CA GLY A 209 -18.92 5.32 3.44
C GLY A 209 -20.25 6.00 3.16
N ILE A 210 -20.18 7.20 2.57
CA ILE A 210 -21.37 8.05 2.38
C ILE A 210 -22.08 7.87 1.04
N SER A 211 -21.45 7.19 0.06
CA SER A 211 -22.09 7.02 -1.25
C SER A 211 -23.29 6.08 -1.17
N GLU A 212 -24.32 6.38 -1.94
CA GLU A 212 -25.57 5.63 -2.00
C GLU A 212 -25.34 4.12 -2.19
N LYS A 213 -24.48 3.75 -3.15
CA LYS A 213 -24.08 2.36 -3.39
C LYS A 213 -23.54 1.66 -2.15
N ARG A 214 -22.79 2.36 -1.30
CA ARG A 214 -22.20 1.79 -0.09
C ARG A 214 -23.20 1.72 1.05
N GLN A 215 -24.06 2.73 1.20
CA GLN A 215 -25.18 2.72 2.15
C GLN A 215 -26.15 1.59 1.84
N SER A 216 -26.56 1.44 0.57
CA SER A 216 -27.43 0.36 0.10
C SER A 216 -26.82 -1.02 0.33
N TYR A 217 -25.53 -1.21 0.02
CA TYR A 217 -24.83 -2.48 0.32
C TYR A 217 -24.81 -2.78 1.82
N PHE A 218 -24.51 -1.79 2.67
CA PHE A 218 -24.53 -1.97 4.12
C PHE A 218 -25.91 -2.34 4.63
N GLY A 219 -26.94 -1.56 4.30
CA GLY A 219 -28.31 -1.77 4.76
C GLY A 219 -28.90 -3.11 4.31
N LYS A 220 -28.57 -3.58 3.09
CA LYS A 220 -29.13 -4.83 2.55
C LYS A 220 -28.32 -6.08 2.89
N LYS A 221 -27.00 -5.97 3.03
CA LYS A 221 -26.10 -7.15 3.08
C LYS A 221 -25.29 -7.28 4.37
N ILE A 222 -25.28 -6.27 5.24
CA ILE A 222 -24.50 -6.28 6.48
C ILE A 222 -25.40 -6.02 7.68
N ALA A 223 -26.09 -4.88 7.72
CA ALA A 223 -26.87 -4.42 8.87
C ALA A 223 -27.87 -5.47 9.41
N PRO A 224 -28.62 -6.21 8.58
CA PRO A 224 -29.62 -7.18 9.06
C PRO A 224 -29.02 -8.38 9.81
N PHE A 225 -27.69 -8.56 9.75
CA PHE A 225 -27.00 -9.67 10.37
C PHE A 225 -26.15 -9.24 11.57
N LEU A 226 -26.19 -7.97 11.97
CA LEU A 226 -25.48 -7.48 13.15
C LEU A 226 -26.36 -7.74 14.38
N ASP A 227 -25.92 -8.65 15.25
CA ASP A 227 -26.65 -9.04 16.47
C ASP A 227 -26.01 -8.47 17.76
N GLY A 228 -24.84 -7.83 17.66
CA GLY A 228 -24.13 -7.27 18.82
C GLY A 228 -23.39 -8.30 19.68
N GLU A 229 -23.55 -9.60 19.40
CA GLU A 229 -22.99 -10.69 20.21
C GLU A 229 -22.03 -11.57 19.42
N LYS A 230 -22.50 -12.17 18.33
CA LYS A 230 -21.74 -13.02 17.43
C LYS A 230 -21.23 -12.24 16.22
N ILE A 231 -22.01 -11.33 15.64
CA ILE A 231 -21.60 -10.52 14.49
C ILE A 231 -21.60 -9.05 14.91
N ILE A 232 -20.41 -8.49 15.11
CA ILE A 232 -20.24 -7.17 15.72
C ILE A 232 -19.54 -6.23 14.74
N LEU A 233 -20.17 -5.09 14.47
CA LEU A 233 -19.54 -3.98 13.76
C LEU A 233 -18.76 -3.10 14.75
N MET A 234 -17.43 -3.22 14.73
CA MET A 234 -16.52 -2.38 15.51
C MET A 234 -16.29 -1.00 14.89
N LYS A 235 -16.85 -0.76 13.69
CA LYS A 235 -16.61 0.41 12.85
C LYS A 235 -15.11 0.64 12.65
N GLU A 236 -14.67 1.87 12.76
CA GLU A 236 -13.32 2.27 12.45
C GLU A 236 -12.54 2.51 13.74
N VAL A 237 -11.44 1.77 13.89
CA VAL A 237 -10.57 1.85 15.05
C VAL A 237 -9.24 2.46 14.64
N PRO A 238 -8.57 3.23 15.51
CA PRO A 238 -7.22 3.72 15.23
C PRO A 238 -6.28 2.55 14.90
N ASN A 239 -5.40 2.72 13.91
CA ASN A 239 -4.49 1.67 13.42
C ASN A 239 -3.70 0.99 14.56
N LYS A 240 -3.26 1.73 15.59
CA LYS A 240 -2.54 1.14 16.73
C LYS A 240 -3.39 0.16 17.56
N LYS A 241 -4.71 0.37 17.64
CA LYS A 241 -5.62 -0.49 18.40
C LYS A 241 -6.00 -1.76 17.62
N ILE A 242 -5.98 -1.73 16.29
CA ILE A 242 -6.44 -2.86 15.47
C ILE A 242 -5.59 -4.12 15.67
N PHE A 243 -4.28 -3.98 15.85
CA PHE A 243 -3.38 -5.13 16.10
C PHE A 243 -3.72 -5.89 17.38
N GLY A 244 -4.28 -5.18 18.39
CA GLY A 244 -4.77 -5.80 19.62
C GLY A 244 -5.91 -6.80 19.38
N TYR A 245 -6.76 -6.52 18.38
CA TYR A 245 -7.84 -7.41 17.94
C TYR A 245 -7.33 -8.49 17.00
N ILE A 246 -6.53 -8.11 15.99
CA ILE A 246 -6.02 -9.04 14.98
C ILE A 246 -5.24 -10.17 15.63
N ARG A 247 -4.32 -9.89 16.56
CA ARG A 247 -3.51 -10.94 17.22
C ARG A 247 -4.31 -11.88 18.10
N LYS A 248 -5.52 -11.50 18.53
CA LYS A 248 -6.44 -12.35 19.31
C LYS A 248 -7.45 -13.07 18.42
N ALA A 249 -7.40 -12.86 17.11
CA ALA A 249 -8.29 -13.50 16.16
C ALA A 249 -7.81 -14.91 15.80
N GLU A 250 -8.76 -15.81 15.57
CA GLU A 250 -8.52 -17.15 15.03
C GLU A 250 -8.03 -17.08 13.58
N ALA A 251 -8.64 -16.21 12.79
CA ALA A 251 -8.23 -15.92 11.41
C ALA A 251 -8.76 -14.56 10.95
N LEU A 252 -8.05 -13.96 10.00
CA LEU A 252 -8.58 -12.89 9.16
C LEU A 252 -9.41 -13.51 8.03
N LEU A 253 -10.68 -13.13 7.91
CA LEU A 253 -11.50 -13.39 6.74
C LEU A 253 -11.25 -12.31 5.68
N PHE A 254 -10.81 -12.73 4.49
CA PHE A 254 -10.56 -11.85 3.35
C PHE A 254 -11.24 -12.34 2.05
N PRO A 255 -12.59 -12.46 2.04
CA PRO A 255 -13.33 -13.06 0.92
C PRO A 255 -13.61 -12.06 -0.21
N ILE A 256 -12.57 -11.40 -0.74
CA ILE A 256 -12.69 -10.37 -1.77
C ILE A 256 -13.33 -10.92 -3.07
N ARG A 257 -14.13 -10.09 -3.73
CA ARG A 257 -14.76 -10.43 -5.02
C ARG A 257 -13.98 -9.94 -6.23
N LYS A 258 -13.18 -8.89 -6.06
CA LYS A 258 -12.40 -8.28 -7.13
C LYS A 258 -10.94 -8.16 -6.69
N PRO A 259 -10.00 -8.15 -7.65
CA PRO A 259 -8.61 -7.95 -7.35
C PRO A 259 -8.32 -6.73 -6.49
N GLU A 260 -7.44 -6.91 -5.50
CA GLU A 260 -6.82 -5.82 -4.75
C GLU A 260 -5.45 -5.46 -5.31
N VAL A 261 -4.91 -4.32 -4.88
CA VAL A 261 -3.56 -3.91 -5.29
C VAL A 261 -2.51 -4.68 -4.49
N CYS A 262 -2.42 -4.44 -3.18
CA CYS A 262 -1.57 -5.19 -2.25
C CYS A 262 -2.13 -4.97 -0.82
N PRO A 263 -3.08 -5.82 -0.37
CA PRO A 263 -3.86 -5.60 0.84
C PRO A 263 -2.98 -5.73 2.09
N MET A 264 -2.69 -4.60 2.75
CA MET A 264 -1.90 -4.57 3.98
C MET A 264 -2.50 -5.43 5.11
N ALA A 265 -3.82 -5.50 5.23
CA ALA A 265 -4.49 -6.29 6.27
C ALA A 265 -4.04 -7.76 6.29
N VAL A 266 -3.69 -8.32 5.12
CA VAL A 266 -3.15 -9.69 5.02
C VAL A 266 -1.76 -9.77 5.64
N ALA A 267 -0.87 -8.85 5.29
CA ALA A 267 0.48 -8.78 5.88
C ALA A 267 0.45 -8.49 7.39
N GLU A 268 -0.45 -7.60 7.83
CA GLU A 268 -0.66 -7.25 9.24
C GLU A 268 -1.19 -8.44 10.05
N ALA A 269 -2.14 -9.21 9.51
CA ALA A 269 -2.63 -10.43 10.13
C ALA A 269 -1.51 -11.45 10.34
N LEU A 270 -0.73 -11.74 9.29
CA LEU A 270 0.39 -12.65 9.38
C LEU A 270 1.44 -12.16 10.39
N ALA A 271 1.76 -10.86 10.39
CA ALA A 271 2.69 -10.27 11.36
C ALA A 271 2.21 -10.38 12.81
N CYS A 272 0.89 -10.42 13.04
CA CYS A 272 0.29 -10.68 14.35
C CYS A 272 0.28 -12.17 14.75
N GLY A 273 0.69 -13.08 13.87
CA GLY A 273 0.56 -14.52 14.05
C GLY A 273 -0.82 -15.06 13.67
N THR A 274 -1.64 -14.28 12.97
CA THR A 274 -3.03 -14.62 12.65
C THR A 274 -3.12 -15.12 11.20
N PRO A 275 -3.64 -16.35 10.96
CA PRO A 275 -3.77 -16.90 9.62
C PRO A 275 -4.86 -16.20 8.82
N VAL A 276 -4.84 -16.40 7.49
CA VAL A 276 -5.78 -15.75 6.57
C VAL A 276 -6.63 -16.77 5.83
N ILE A 277 -7.95 -16.61 5.88
CA ILE A 277 -8.91 -17.39 5.09
C ILE A 277 -9.53 -16.44 4.06
N GLY A 278 -9.29 -16.67 2.78
CA GLY A 278 -9.66 -15.71 1.73
C GLY A 278 -10.08 -16.37 0.42
N THR A 279 -10.49 -15.56 -0.54
CA THR A 279 -10.83 -16.06 -1.88
C THR A 279 -9.58 -16.33 -2.71
N ASN A 280 -9.67 -17.22 -3.70
CA ASN A 280 -8.60 -17.41 -4.68
C ASN A 280 -8.66 -16.30 -5.76
N VAL A 281 -8.55 -15.05 -5.30
CA VAL A 281 -8.63 -13.82 -6.09
C VAL A 281 -7.39 -12.98 -5.80
N GLY A 282 -6.78 -12.43 -6.85
CA GLY A 282 -5.52 -11.70 -6.74
C GLY A 282 -5.60 -10.47 -5.79
N PRO A 283 -4.52 -10.14 -5.08
CA PRO A 283 -3.19 -10.75 -5.12
C PRO A 283 -3.01 -11.86 -4.08
N LEU A 284 -4.08 -12.37 -3.46
CA LEU A 284 -3.97 -13.37 -2.39
C LEU A 284 -3.16 -14.61 -2.79
N PRO A 285 -3.30 -15.19 -3.99
CA PRO A 285 -2.57 -16.43 -4.34
C PRO A 285 -1.05 -16.24 -4.40
N GLU A 286 -0.58 -15.03 -4.72
CA GLU A 286 0.85 -14.73 -4.69
C GLU A 286 1.36 -14.31 -3.31
N MET A 287 0.48 -13.79 -2.45
CA MET A 287 0.80 -13.39 -1.08
C MET A 287 0.75 -14.56 -0.08
N LEU A 288 -0.06 -15.59 -0.33
CA LEU A 288 -0.31 -16.70 0.57
C LEU A 288 0.06 -18.02 -0.10
N LYS A 289 1.37 -18.27 -0.25
CA LYS A 289 1.89 -19.47 -0.90
C LYS A 289 2.00 -20.69 0.01
N SER A 290 1.91 -20.50 1.33
CA SER A 290 2.03 -21.58 2.31
C SER A 290 0.67 -21.92 2.88
N LYS A 291 0.30 -23.20 2.81
CA LYS A 291 -0.94 -23.70 3.46
C LYS A 291 -0.88 -23.62 4.98
N LYS A 292 0.32 -23.45 5.58
CA LYS A 292 0.48 -23.30 7.03
C LYS A 292 -0.03 -21.95 7.57
N VAL A 293 -0.14 -20.93 6.70
CA VAL A 293 -0.46 -19.55 7.13
C VAL A 293 -1.83 -19.07 6.68
N GLY A 294 -2.58 -19.91 5.96
CA GLY A 294 -3.88 -19.55 5.46
C GLY A 294 -4.42 -20.53 4.43
N PHE A 295 -5.66 -20.27 4.01
CA PHE A 295 -6.38 -21.08 3.04
C PHE A 295 -7.13 -20.18 2.05
N LEU A 296 -7.04 -20.53 0.76
CA LEU A 296 -7.69 -19.81 -0.33
C LEU A 296 -8.65 -20.72 -1.09
N SER A 297 -9.89 -20.26 -1.32
CA SER A 297 -10.85 -20.95 -2.18
C SER A 297 -11.90 -19.99 -2.74
N ASN A 298 -12.40 -20.26 -3.94
CA ASN A 298 -13.56 -19.56 -4.50
C ASN A 298 -14.89 -20.22 -4.10
N ASN A 299 -14.85 -21.41 -3.49
CA ASN A 299 -16.01 -22.10 -2.95
C ASN A 299 -16.24 -21.70 -1.49
N ILE A 300 -17.43 -21.15 -1.19
CA ILE A 300 -17.81 -20.68 0.14
C ILE A 300 -17.80 -21.79 1.20
N ASN A 301 -18.23 -23.01 0.85
CA ASN A 301 -18.26 -24.16 1.76
C ASN A 301 -16.85 -24.57 2.19
N SER A 302 -15.87 -24.48 1.28
CA SER A 302 -14.47 -24.70 1.63
C SER A 302 -13.95 -23.65 2.61
N LEU A 303 -14.33 -22.38 2.44
CA LEU A 303 -13.95 -21.31 3.37
C LEU A 303 -14.59 -21.50 4.75
N ILE A 304 -15.84 -21.95 4.80
CA ILE A 304 -16.53 -22.31 6.05
C ILE A 304 -15.83 -23.47 6.74
N LYS A 305 -15.46 -24.53 6.01
CA LYS A 305 -14.71 -25.66 6.56
C LYS A 305 -13.36 -25.22 7.13
N ALA A 306 -12.64 -24.33 6.44
CA ALA A 306 -11.40 -23.75 6.95
C ALA A 306 -11.61 -22.91 8.22
N ALA A 307 -12.71 -22.15 8.29
CA ALA A 307 -13.05 -21.33 9.47
C ALA A 307 -13.50 -22.17 10.68
N LYS A 308 -14.06 -23.36 10.47
CA LYS A 308 -14.34 -24.33 11.53
C LYS A 308 -13.05 -24.91 12.13
N ASN A 309 -12.03 -25.12 11.29
CA ASN A 309 -10.79 -25.82 11.65
C ASN A 309 -9.57 -24.89 11.61
N THR A 310 -9.62 -23.74 12.29
CA THR A 310 -8.52 -22.74 12.29
C THR A 310 -7.24 -23.25 12.95
N GLU A 311 -7.34 -24.27 13.82
CA GLU A 311 -6.21 -24.91 14.51
C GLU A 311 -5.23 -25.62 13.56
N GLN A 312 -5.63 -25.89 12.32
CA GLN A 312 -4.74 -26.45 11.30
C GLN A 312 -3.61 -25.48 10.87
N PHE A 313 -3.76 -24.18 11.16
CA PHE A 313 -2.78 -23.17 10.78
C PHE A 313 -1.77 -22.91 11.90
N ASP A 314 -0.52 -22.66 11.51
CA ASP A 314 0.57 -22.40 12.45
C ASP A 314 0.78 -20.89 12.61
N ARG A 315 0.43 -20.39 13.80
CA ARG A 315 0.57 -18.97 14.17
C ARG A 315 2.02 -18.49 14.18
N LYS A 316 2.97 -19.34 14.60
CA LYS A 316 4.40 -19.03 14.55
C LYS A 316 4.89 -19.00 13.10
N ALA A 317 4.39 -19.90 12.25
CA ALA A 317 4.65 -19.85 10.81
C ALA A 317 4.07 -18.58 10.16
N CYS A 318 2.89 -18.10 10.59
CA CYS A 318 2.34 -16.83 10.11
C CYS A 318 3.29 -15.67 10.38
N ARG A 319 3.81 -15.57 11.62
CA ARG A 319 4.78 -14.54 12.00
C ARG A 319 6.05 -14.62 11.16
N LYS A 320 6.68 -15.80 11.09
CA LYS A 320 7.91 -16.02 10.30
C LYS A 320 7.70 -15.72 8.82
N TYR A 321 6.52 -16.03 8.28
CA TYR A 321 6.16 -15.73 6.91
C TYR A 321 6.10 -14.21 6.68
N ALA A 322 5.50 -13.46 7.60
CA ALA A 322 5.47 -11.99 7.51
C ALA A 322 6.87 -11.38 7.59
N GLU A 323 7.72 -11.83 8.51
CA GLU A 323 9.13 -11.38 8.63
C GLU A 323 9.90 -11.61 7.33
N LYS A 324 9.70 -12.76 6.68
CA LYS A 324 10.40 -13.14 5.45
C LYS A 324 9.86 -12.47 4.18
N HIS A 325 8.58 -12.10 4.13
CA HIS A 325 7.93 -11.70 2.88
C HIS A 325 7.35 -10.29 2.89
N PHE A 326 6.97 -9.77 4.06
CA PHE A 326 6.20 -8.54 4.19
C PHE A 326 6.78 -7.54 5.19
N ASP A 327 8.00 -7.76 5.68
CA ASP A 327 8.69 -6.73 6.47
C ASP A 327 9.01 -5.49 5.60
N SER A 328 8.71 -4.30 6.12
CA SER A 328 8.99 -3.02 5.44
C SER A 328 10.48 -2.84 5.13
N SER A 329 11.38 -3.44 5.90
CA SER A 329 12.83 -3.53 5.62
C SER A 329 13.10 -4.29 4.32
N ILE A 330 12.36 -5.35 4.01
CA ILE A 330 12.50 -6.09 2.75
C ILE A 330 12.00 -5.24 1.58
N MET A 331 10.85 -4.57 1.75
CA MET A 331 10.31 -3.62 0.77
C MET A 331 11.34 -2.52 0.48
N ALA A 332 11.88 -1.87 1.51
CA ALA A 332 12.87 -0.80 1.39
C ALA A 332 14.16 -1.30 0.70
N GLY A 333 14.63 -2.51 1.03
CA GLY A 333 15.79 -3.12 0.36
C GLY A 333 15.60 -3.25 -1.15
N LYS A 334 14.42 -3.69 -1.59
CA LYS A 334 14.07 -3.78 -3.02
C LYS A 334 14.02 -2.41 -3.69
N TYR A 335 13.43 -1.41 -3.02
CA TYR A 335 13.42 -0.04 -3.53
C TYR A 335 14.83 0.57 -3.62
N ILE A 336 15.70 0.36 -2.63
CA ILE A 336 17.10 0.84 -2.68
C ILE A 336 17.85 0.26 -3.89
N GLN A 337 17.70 -1.04 -4.15
CA GLN A 337 18.29 -1.67 -5.34
C GLN A 337 17.74 -1.06 -6.63
N LEU A 338 16.43 -0.83 -6.69
CA LEU A 338 15.77 -0.22 -7.84
C LEU A 338 16.20 1.23 -8.06
N TYR A 339 16.28 2.05 -7.00
CA TYR A 339 16.76 3.42 -7.06
C TYR A 339 18.19 3.47 -7.61
N LYS A 340 19.10 2.65 -7.08
CA LYS A 340 20.50 2.57 -7.55
C LYS A 340 20.57 2.19 -9.04
N LYS A 341 19.73 1.25 -9.47
CA LYS A 341 19.64 0.84 -10.88
C LYS A 341 19.19 2.03 -11.76
N ILE A 342 18.10 2.69 -11.37
CA ILE A 342 17.52 3.82 -12.09
C ILE A 342 18.52 4.97 -12.20
N VAL A 343 19.17 5.36 -11.10
CA VAL A 343 20.16 6.46 -11.08
C VAL A 343 21.34 6.14 -11.99
N ARG A 344 21.86 4.90 -11.95
CA ARG A 344 22.96 4.47 -12.82
C ARG A 344 22.57 4.51 -14.30
N GLU A 345 21.38 4.04 -14.65
CA GLU A 345 20.88 4.07 -16.03
C GLU A 345 20.64 5.50 -16.52
N TYR A 346 20.09 6.37 -15.67
CA TYR A 346 19.87 7.78 -15.96
C TYR A 346 21.21 8.49 -16.24
N ASN A 347 22.20 8.32 -15.38
CA ASN A 347 23.52 8.93 -15.56
C ASN A 347 24.17 8.45 -16.85
N ARG A 348 24.12 7.15 -17.16
CA ARG A 348 24.65 6.62 -18.43
C ARG A 348 24.03 7.29 -19.66
N LYS A 349 22.70 7.46 -19.68
CA LYS A 349 22.01 8.13 -20.80
C LYS A 349 22.42 9.60 -20.94
N GLN A 350 22.57 10.31 -19.82
CA GLN A 350 23.04 11.70 -19.82
C GLN A 350 24.47 11.80 -20.35
N TYR A 351 25.38 10.92 -19.93
CA TYR A 351 26.75 10.88 -20.47
C TYR A 351 26.79 10.57 -21.97
N SER A 352 26.00 9.59 -22.43
CA SER A 352 25.93 9.26 -23.86
C SER A 352 25.32 10.38 -24.70
N ALA A 353 24.30 11.09 -24.20
CA ALA A 353 23.71 12.23 -24.87
C ALA A 353 24.69 13.42 -24.97
N ASN A 354 25.48 13.66 -23.91
CA ASN A 354 26.51 14.71 -23.90
C ASN A 354 27.73 14.37 -24.78
N PHE A 355 27.97 13.09 -25.09
CA PHE A 355 29.03 12.67 -26.00
C PHE A 355 28.66 12.81 -27.49
N VAL A 356 27.36 12.95 -27.81
CA VAL A 356 26.85 13.12 -29.18
C VAL A 356 26.82 14.60 -29.61
N LEU A 357 27.29 15.53 -28.76
CA LEU A 357 27.43 16.95 -29.10
C LEU A 357 28.80 17.48 -28.67
N LYS A 358 29.81 17.15 -29.48
CA LYS A 358 30.82 18.11 -29.92
C LYS A 358 30.98 17.92 -31.43
N PRO A 359 30.48 18.85 -32.27
CA PRO A 359 31.18 19.08 -33.52
C PRO A 359 32.61 19.46 -33.14
N ASP A 360 33.59 18.76 -33.69
CA ASP A 360 34.95 19.29 -33.74
C ASP A 360 34.89 20.59 -34.53
N GLU A 361 35.05 21.74 -33.87
CA GLU A 361 35.34 23.02 -34.55
C GLU A 361 36.81 23.08 -35.03
N ASN A 362 37.44 21.92 -35.27
CA ASN A 362 38.82 21.78 -35.74
C ASN A 362 38.92 20.79 -36.91
N PHE A 363 38.01 20.89 -37.88
CA PHE A 363 38.32 20.47 -39.25
C PHE A 363 38.01 21.64 -40.18
N CYS A 364 39.04 22.02 -40.93
CA CYS A 364 39.18 23.15 -41.84
C CYS A 364 38.01 23.38 -42.81
#